data_AF-A0A1M3N2E5-F1
#
_entry.id   AF-A0A1M3N2E5-F1
#
_cell.length_a   1.000
_cell.length_b   1.000
_cell.length_c   1.000
_cell.angle_alpha   90.00
_cell.angle_beta   90.00
_cell.angle_gamma   90.00
#
_symmetry.space_group_name_H-M   'P 1'
#
loop_
_entity.id
_entity.type
_entity.pdbx_description
1 polymer ?
#
loop_
_entity_poly.entity_id
_entity_poly.type
_entity_poly.pdbx_seq_one_letter_code
_entity_poly.pdbx_strand_id
1 'polypeptide(L)'
;MGACAVKEDAEPAEIALDVQFPSTAAAVAVDGVKVYVYDGTLACNELVRLRQTAQQLPPNRFESRSITPCDLQAGGPNASVELDLDKEYTMLAVGQASGRDLLVGCSSQSAFGKTKAQPIALTYIDATQRIPETTCTKLSDKCGGRCQ
;
A
#
# COMPACT_ATOMS: atom_id res chain seq x y z
N MET A 1 18.90 -15.76 43.59
CA MET A 1 19.59 -16.18 42.35
C MET A 1 18.56 -16.85 41.47
N GLY A 2 18.30 -16.30 40.30
CA GLY A 2 17.33 -16.80 39.33
C GLY A 2 16.94 -15.67 38.38
N ALA A 3 17.65 -15.60 37.26
CA ALA A 3 17.65 -14.52 36.29
C ALA A 3 16.42 -14.56 35.36
N CYS A 4 16.05 -13.38 34.86
CA CYS A 4 15.01 -13.11 33.89
C CYS A 4 15.21 -13.84 32.55
N ALA A 5 14.10 -14.23 31.91
CA ALA A 5 13.99 -14.32 30.46
C ALA A 5 12.51 -14.21 30.07
N VAL A 6 11.93 -13.03 30.21
CA VAL A 6 10.75 -12.69 29.42
C VAL A 6 11.30 -12.44 28.02
N LYS A 7 11.03 -13.35 27.07
CA LYS A 7 11.11 -12.98 25.66
C LYS A 7 10.04 -11.91 25.49
N GLU A 8 10.44 -10.65 25.40
CA GLU A 8 9.57 -9.59 24.88
C GLU A 8 9.34 -9.93 23.41
N ASP A 9 8.33 -10.77 23.13
CA ASP A 9 7.71 -10.83 21.82
C ASP A 9 7.19 -9.41 21.54
N ALA A 10 7.76 -8.73 20.55
CA ALA A 10 7.39 -7.37 20.22
C ALA A 10 5.88 -7.30 19.90
N GLU A 11 5.15 -6.45 20.61
CA GLU A 11 3.72 -6.32 20.42
C GLU A 11 3.41 -5.80 19.01
N PRO A 12 2.51 -6.46 18.25
CA PRO A 12 2.04 -5.95 16.97
C PRO A 12 1.41 -4.56 17.15
N ALA A 13 1.74 -3.64 16.26
CA ALA A 13 1.15 -2.32 16.23
C ALA A 13 0.34 -2.13 14.95
N GLU A 14 -0.79 -1.45 15.07
CA GLU A 14 -1.58 -1.03 13.93
C GLU A 14 -0.90 0.15 13.22
N ILE A 15 -0.51 -0.07 11.96
CA ILE A 15 0.16 0.90 11.10
C ILE A 15 -0.81 1.35 10.01
N ALA A 16 -1.20 2.62 10.03
CA ALA A 16 -2.04 3.21 8.99
C ALA A 16 -1.28 3.28 7.66
N LEU A 17 -1.89 2.79 6.57
CA LEU A 17 -1.30 2.77 5.24
C LEU A 17 -1.25 4.18 4.64
N ASP A 18 -0.09 4.60 4.15
CA ASP A 18 0.10 5.86 3.42
C ASP A 18 0.39 5.56 1.95
N VAL A 19 -0.63 5.65 1.09
CA VAL A 19 -0.53 5.39 -0.35
C VAL A 19 -0.64 6.70 -1.11
N GLN A 20 0.36 7.00 -1.94
CA GLN A 20 0.44 8.25 -2.69
C GLN A 20 0.21 7.99 -4.17
N PHE A 21 -0.85 8.57 -4.73
CA PHE A 21 -1.17 8.47 -6.16
C PHE A 21 -0.34 9.47 -6.97
N PRO A 22 0.05 9.14 -8.21
CA PRO A 22 0.88 10.01 -9.05
C PRO A 22 0.13 11.25 -9.57
N SER A 23 -1.21 11.26 -9.50
CA SER A 23 -2.04 12.42 -9.83
C SER A 23 -3.47 12.26 -9.27
N THR A 24 -4.24 13.35 -9.26
CA THR A 24 -5.69 13.29 -8.95
C THR A 24 -6.43 12.37 -9.93
N ALA A 25 -6.15 12.46 -11.24
CA ALA A 25 -6.77 11.59 -12.23
C ALA A 25 -6.51 10.11 -11.94
N ALA A 26 -5.30 9.77 -11.51
CA ALA A 26 -4.95 8.40 -11.13
C ALA A 26 -5.68 7.93 -9.88
N ALA A 27 -5.77 8.78 -8.85
CA ALA A 27 -6.53 8.47 -7.64
C ALA A 27 -8.04 8.29 -7.94
N VAL A 28 -8.57 9.05 -8.89
CA VAL A 28 -9.97 8.96 -9.33
C VAL A 28 -10.22 7.75 -10.23
N ALA A 29 -9.27 7.34 -11.07
CA ALA A 29 -9.47 6.21 -11.96
C ALA A 29 -9.35 4.84 -11.28
N VAL A 30 -8.72 4.79 -10.09
CA VAL A 30 -8.58 3.56 -9.31
C VAL A 30 -9.88 3.27 -8.53
N ASP A 31 -10.34 2.01 -8.62
CA ASP A 31 -11.48 1.50 -7.87
C ASP A 31 -11.06 0.96 -6.50
N GLY A 32 -9.83 0.45 -6.41
CA GLY A 32 -9.27 -0.02 -5.14
C GLY A 32 -7.77 -0.26 -5.17
N VAL A 33 -7.17 -0.24 -4.00
CA VAL A 33 -5.76 -0.52 -3.77
C VAL A 33 -5.65 -1.79 -2.95
N LYS A 34 -4.81 -2.72 -3.38
CA LYS A 34 -4.38 -3.86 -2.58
C LYS A 34 -2.97 -3.64 -2.08
N VAL A 35 -2.71 -3.96 -0.82
CA VAL A 35 -1.38 -3.92 -0.23
C VAL A 35 -0.94 -5.34 0.13
N TYR A 36 0.24 -5.70 -0.35
CA TYR A 36 0.92 -6.96 -0.06
C TYR A 36 2.10 -6.66 0.87
N VAL A 37 2.15 -7.35 2.00
CA VAL A 37 3.24 -7.20 2.97
C VAL A 37 4.13 -8.43 2.93
N TYR A 38 5.42 -8.19 2.79
CA TYR A 38 6.49 -9.16 2.76
C TYR A 38 7.44 -8.93 3.93
N ASP A 39 8.14 -9.98 4.35
CA ASP A 39 9.29 -9.80 5.24
C ASP A 39 10.38 -8.95 4.53
N GLY A 40 11.13 -8.16 5.29
CA GLY A 40 12.10 -7.15 4.80
C GLY A 40 13.31 -7.67 4.02
N THR A 41 13.28 -8.91 3.53
CA THR A 41 14.35 -9.51 2.72
C THR A 41 14.20 -9.26 1.22
N LEU A 42 13.01 -8.86 0.78
CA LEU A 42 12.70 -8.65 -0.63
C LEU A 42 12.90 -7.20 -1.07
N ALA A 43 13.53 -7.01 -2.23
CA ALA A 43 13.81 -5.68 -2.75
C ALA A 43 12.58 -5.09 -3.46
N CYS A 44 12.25 -3.82 -3.17
CA CYS A 44 11.09 -3.16 -3.74
C CYS A 44 11.09 -3.12 -5.28
N ASN A 45 12.24 -2.83 -5.88
CA ASN A 45 12.40 -2.80 -7.34
C ASN A 45 12.11 -4.17 -7.98
N GLU A 46 12.42 -5.26 -7.30
CA GLU A 46 12.10 -6.61 -7.77
C GLU A 46 10.60 -6.87 -7.75
N LEU A 47 9.92 -6.58 -6.64
CA LEU A 47 8.47 -6.77 -6.50
C LEU A 47 7.68 -5.93 -7.52
N VAL A 48 8.08 -4.67 -7.70
CA VAL A 48 7.50 -3.80 -8.72
C VAL A 48 7.70 -4.40 -10.11
N ARG A 49 8.93 -4.81 -10.47
CA ARG A 49 9.23 -5.44 -11.76
C ARG A 49 8.42 -6.71 -11.99
N LEU A 50 8.32 -7.60 -10.99
CA LEU A 50 7.54 -8.82 -11.07
C LEU A 50 6.07 -8.51 -11.38
N ARG A 51 5.49 -7.53 -10.69
CA ARG A 51 4.10 -7.13 -10.93
C ARG A 51 3.91 -6.51 -12.31
N GLN A 52 4.81 -5.60 -12.72
CA GLN A 52 4.78 -4.97 -14.05
C GLN A 52 4.90 -5.98 -15.20
N THR A 53 5.67 -7.03 -15.00
CA THR A 53 5.87 -8.11 -15.99
C THR A 53 4.86 -9.25 -15.86
N ALA A 54 3.83 -9.08 -15.02
CA ALA A 54 2.82 -10.10 -14.71
C ALA A 54 3.42 -11.45 -14.28
N GLN A 55 4.62 -11.44 -13.69
CA GLN A 55 5.26 -12.61 -13.12
C GLN A 55 4.65 -12.92 -11.75
N GLN A 56 4.77 -14.18 -11.34
CA GLN A 56 4.30 -14.61 -10.03
C GLN A 56 5.08 -13.87 -8.93
N LEU A 57 4.34 -13.22 -8.03
CA LEU A 57 4.93 -12.62 -6.84
C LEU A 57 5.34 -13.73 -5.85
N PRO A 58 6.40 -13.52 -5.06
CA PRO A 58 6.74 -14.42 -3.97
C PRO A 58 5.59 -14.49 -2.95
N PRO A 59 5.59 -15.50 -2.06
CA PRO A 59 4.63 -15.56 -0.96
C PRO A 59 4.72 -14.31 -0.08
N ASN A 60 3.56 -13.73 0.23
CA ASN A 60 3.42 -12.61 1.14
C ASN A 60 3.03 -13.11 2.54
N ARG A 61 3.35 -12.31 3.56
CA ARG A 61 2.88 -12.52 4.93
C ARG A 61 1.42 -12.10 5.09
N PHE A 62 1.02 -11.07 4.36
CA PHE A 62 -0.33 -10.50 4.42
C PHE A 62 -0.74 -9.91 3.07
N GLU A 63 -2.02 -10.07 2.73
CA GLU A 63 -2.70 -9.37 1.63
C GLU A 63 -3.89 -8.62 2.22
N SER A 64 -3.96 -7.31 1.95
CA SER A 64 -5.14 -6.52 2.31
C SER A 64 -6.33 -6.90 1.43
N ARG A 65 -7.54 -6.66 1.95
CA ARG A 65 -8.70 -6.50 1.06
C ARG A 65 -8.46 -5.31 0.12
N SER A 66 -9.25 -5.22 -0.95
CA SER A 66 -9.25 -4.03 -1.81
C SER A 66 -9.77 -2.83 -1.01
N ILE A 67 -8.96 -1.80 -0.84
CA ILE A 67 -9.25 -0.57 -0.09
C ILE A 67 -9.57 0.54 -1.10
N THR A 68 -10.69 1.24 -0.97
CA THR A 68 -10.97 2.33 -1.92
C THR A 68 -10.03 3.52 -1.65
N PRO A 69 -9.71 4.35 -2.66
CA PRO A 69 -8.96 5.58 -2.43
C PRO A 69 -9.60 6.51 -1.38
N CYS A 70 -10.94 6.49 -1.27
CA CYS A 70 -11.67 7.26 -0.27
C CYS A 70 -11.51 6.70 1.14
N ASP A 71 -11.50 5.37 1.29
CA ASP A 71 -11.21 4.74 2.58
C ASP A 71 -9.77 4.99 3.02
N LEU A 72 -8.80 4.92 2.09
CA LEU A 72 -7.41 5.29 2.40
C LEU A 72 -7.31 6.74 2.89
N GLN A 73 -8.01 7.67 2.25
CA GLN A 73 -8.02 9.07 2.67
C GLN A 73 -8.70 9.29 4.04
N ALA A 74 -9.76 8.56 4.33
CA ALA A 74 -10.54 8.73 5.56
C ALA A 74 -10.00 7.92 6.75
N GLY A 75 -9.02 7.04 6.55
CA GLY A 75 -8.65 6.03 7.56
C GLY A 75 -9.77 5.01 7.76
N GLY A 76 -10.45 4.63 6.68
CA GLY A 76 -11.57 3.71 6.65
C GLY A 76 -11.17 2.26 6.95
N PRO A 77 -12.11 1.32 6.88
CA PRO A 77 -11.86 -0.07 7.23
C PRO A 77 -10.77 -0.67 6.34
N ASN A 78 -9.83 -1.38 6.97
CA ASN A 78 -8.65 -1.99 6.32
C ASN A 78 -7.61 -1.00 5.79
N ALA A 79 -7.69 0.30 6.11
CA ALA A 79 -6.64 1.29 5.81
C ALA A 79 -5.42 1.19 6.75
N SER A 80 -5.29 0.08 7.48
CA SER A 80 -4.21 -0.21 8.39
C SER A 80 -3.81 -1.69 8.33
N VAL A 81 -2.59 -1.97 8.80
CA VAL A 81 -2.04 -3.33 8.90
C VAL A 81 -1.33 -3.49 10.23
N GLU A 82 -1.49 -4.65 10.87
CA GLU A 82 -0.77 -4.99 12.10
C GLU A 82 0.63 -5.52 11.76
N LEU A 83 1.66 -4.86 12.29
CA LEU A 83 3.07 -5.20 12.06
C LEU A 83 3.83 -5.27 13.38
N ASP A 84 4.69 -6.29 13.52
CA ASP A 84 5.60 -6.39 14.67
C ASP A 84 6.62 -5.25 14.64
N LEU A 85 6.77 -4.51 15.74
CA LEU A 85 7.61 -3.30 15.81
C LEU A 85 9.12 -3.54 15.74
N ASP A 86 9.58 -4.78 15.89
CA ASP A 86 10.99 -5.18 15.87
C ASP A 86 11.49 -5.67 14.50
N LYS A 87 10.60 -5.71 13.50
CA LYS A 87 10.88 -6.23 12.16
C LYS A 87 10.82 -5.17 11.07
N GLU A 88 11.49 -5.49 9.98
CA GLU A 88 11.40 -4.75 8.73
C GLU A 88 10.48 -5.52 7.76
N TYR A 89 9.67 -4.76 7.04
CA TYR A 89 8.71 -5.23 6.07
C TYR A 89 8.89 -4.51 4.75
N THR A 90 8.53 -5.19 3.67
CA THR A 90 8.41 -4.57 2.35
C THR A 90 6.95 -4.58 1.94
N MET A 91 6.40 -3.42 1.60
CA MET A 91 4.98 -3.25 1.25
C MET A 91 4.86 -2.89 -0.22
N LEU A 92 4.20 -3.75 -0.99
CA LEU A 92 3.84 -3.51 -2.39
C LEU A 92 2.37 -3.09 -2.44
N ALA A 93 2.08 -1.90 -2.96
CA ALA A 93 0.72 -1.44 -3.21
C ALA A 93 0.41 -1.50 -4.71
N VAL A 94 -0.77 -2.02 -5.05
CA VAL A 94 -1.27 -2.16 -6.42
C VAL A 94 -2.62 -1.46 -6.52
N GLY A 95 -2.68 -0.39 -7.31
CA GLY A 95 -3.93 0.31 -7.63
C GLY A 95 -4.60 -0.34 -8.83
N GLN A 96 -5.85 -0.75 -8.67
CA GLN A 96 -6.63 -1.49 -9.65
C GLN A 96 -7.82 -0.69 -10.16
N ALA A 97 -8.12 -0.82 -11.45
CA ALA A 97 -9.30 -0.26 -12.10
C ALA A 97 -9.96 -1.35 -12.96
N SER A 98 -11.25 -1.61 -12.71
CA SER A 98 -12.03 -2.67 -13.38
C SER A 98 -11.34 -4.04 -13.33
N GLY A 99 -10.72 -4.38 -12.20
CA GLY A 99 -10.00 -5.64 -11.99
C GLY A 99 -8.64 -5.75 -12.68
N ARG A 100 -8.16 -4.68 -13.32
CA ARG A 100 -6.82 -4.61 -13.93
C ARG A 100 -5.90 -3.76 -13.08
N ASP A 101 -4.65 -4.16 -12.98
CA ASP A 101 -3.65 -3.32 -12.33
C ASP A 101 -3.35 -2.10 -13.22
N LEU A 102 -3.35 -0.94 -12.60
CA LEU A 102 -3.12 0.35 -13.24
C LEU A 102 -1.86 1.00 -12.67
N LEU A 103 -1.71 0.88 -11.37
CA LEU A 103 -0.64 1.50 -10.61
C LEU A 103 0.08 0.47 -9.74
N VAL A 104 1.36 0.70 -9.51
CA VAL A 104 2.18 -0.10 -8.62
C VAL A 104 3.21 0.79 -7.93
N GLY A 105 3.45 0.51 -6.66
CA GLY A 105 4.47 1.18 -5.87
C GLY A 105 4.92 0.28 -4.73
N CYS A 106 6.12 0.54 -4.20
CA CYS A 106 6.64 -0.23 -3.09
C CYS A 106 7.38 0.67 -2.12
N SER A 107 7.32 0.33 -0.84
CA SER A 107 8.07 1.00 0.22
C SER A 107 8.54 -0.01 1.26
N SER A 108 9.74 0.20 1.79
CA SER A 108 10.25 -0.56 2.93
C SER A 108 9.81 0.13 4.22
N GLN A 109 9.08 -0.60 5.05
CA GLN A 109 8.63 -0.16 6.37
C GLN A 109 9.50 -0.82 7.42
N SER A 110 10.26 -0.01 8.15
CA SER A 110 10.90 -0.47 9.38
C SER A 110 10.07 0.01 10.56
N ALA A 111 9.55 -0.91 11.36
CA ALA A 111 8.69 -0.55 12.47
C ALA A 111 9.45 -0.22 13.76
N PHE A 112 10.80 -0.28 13.79
CA PHE A 112 11.72 -0.05 14.94
C PHE A 112 11.28 1.07 15.93
N GLY A 113 10.27 0.80 16.76
CA GLY A 113 9.55 1.79 17.59
C GLY A 113 8.80 2.90 16.83
N LYS A 114 8.66 2.83 15.49
CA LYS A 114 7.98 3.83 14.67
C LYS A 114 6.62 3.31 14.19
N THR A 115 5.55 3.98 14.61
CA THR A 115 4.17 3.69 14.19
C THR A 115 3.73 4.45 12.94
N LYS A 116 4.55 5.38 12.44
CA LYS A 116 4.26 6.13 11.21
C LYS A 116 4.66 5.30 9.99
N ALA A 117 3.71 5.08 9.07
CA ALA A 117 4.00 4.46 7.79
C ALA A 117 4.90 5.33 6.92
N GLN A 118 5.81 4.66 6.21
CA GLN A 118 6.49 5.22 5.06
C GLN A 118 5.50 5.29 3.89
N PRO A 119 5.51 6.39 3.13
CA PRO A 119 4.64 6.52 1.98
C PRO A 119 4.99 5.47 0.92
N ILE A 120 3.96 4.86 0.34
CA ILE A 120 4.04 4.00 -0.84
C ILE A 120 3.65 4.84 -2.05
N ALA A 121 4.65 5.41 -2.72
CA ALA A 121 4.44 6.18 -3.94
C ALA A 121 4.11 5.25 -5.11
N LEU A 122 2.91 5.40 -5.64
CA LEU A 122 2.44 4.64 -6.78
C LEU A 122 2.92 5.29 -8.10
N THR A 123 3.23 4.42 -9.05
CA THR A 123 3.57 4.78 -10.42
C THR A 123 2.72 3.95 -11.40
N TYR A 124 2.68 4.34 -12.66
CA TYR A 124 1.96 3.57 -13.67
C TYR A 124 2.61 2.19 -13.86
N ILE A 125 1.78 1.15 -13.97
CA ILE A 125 2.28 -0.21 -14.19
C ILE A 125 2.97 -0.37 -15.56
N ASP A 126 2.55 0.44 -16.53
CA ASP A 126 3.15 0.53 -17.86
C ASP A 126 3.24 2.00 -18.31
N ALA A 127 4.29 2.33 -19.05
CA ALA A 127 4.51 3.66 -19.62
C ALA A 127 3.48 4.04 -20.70
N THR A 128 2.81 3.05 -21.32
CA THR A 128 1.76 3.32 -22.32
C THR A 128 0.37 3.48 -21.70
N GLN A 129 0.23 3.20 -20.39
CA GLN A 129 -1.03 3.25 -19.68
C GLN A 129 -1.60 4.68 -19.70
N ARG A 130 -2.78 4.84 -20.30
CA ARG A 130 -3.52 6.10 -20.26
C ARG A 130 -4.59 6.06 -19.18
N ILE A 131 -4.63 7.13 -18.39
CA ILE A 131 -5.68 7.36 -17.41
C ILE A 131 -6.65 8.39 -18.00
N PRO A 132 -7.98 8.15 -17.91
CA PRO A 132 -8.97 9.13 -18.33
C PRO A 132 -8.76 10.47 -17.63
N GLU A 133 -8.99 11.57 -18.33
CA GLU A 133 -9.06 12.87 -17.70
C GLU A 133 -10.22 12.90 -16.68
N THR A 134 -10.04 13.62 -15.59
CA THR A 134 -11.06 13.79 -14.55
C THR A 134 -11.46 15.25 -14.43
N THR A 135 -12.71 15.48 -14.04
CA THR A 135 -13.21 16.80 -13.66
C THR A 135 -12.87 17.15 -12.21
N CYS A 136 -12.34 16.20 -11.44
CA CYS A 136 -11.99 16.38 -10.04
C CYS A 136 -10.70 17.20 -9.88
N THR A 137 -10.72 18.21 -9.02
CA THR A 137 -9.51 18.96 -8.65
C THR A 137 -8.64 18.17 -7.68
N LYS A 138 -9.27 17.42 -6.77
CA LYS A 138 -8.64 16.58 -5.75
C LYS A 138 -9.47 15.34 -5.46
N LEU A 139 -8.86 14.32 -4.86
CA LEU A 139 -9.55 13.07 -4.51
C LEU A 139 -10.76 13.28 -3.60
N SER A 140 -10.70 14.23 -2.66
CA SER A 140 -11.83 14.50 -1.75
C SER A 140 -13.06 15.08 -2.45
N ASP A 141 -12.93 15.60 -3.68
CA ASP A 141 -14.08 15.99 -4.48
C ASP A 141 -14.83 14.76 -5.00
N LYS A 142 -14.11 13.71 -5.45
CA LYS A 142 -14.70 12.42 -5.81
C LYS A 142 -15.37 11.77 -4.60
N CYS A 143 -14.65 11.71 -3.48
CA CYS A 143 -15.17 11.07 -2.26
C CYS A 143 -16.39 11.80 -1.68
N GLY A 144 -16.52 13.10 -1.93
CA GLY A 144 -17.71 13.89 -1.59
C GLY A 144 -18.81 13.90 -2.67
N GLY A 145 -18.65 13.14 -3.77
CA GLY A 145 -19.61 13.09 -4.88
C GLY A 145 -19.72 14.36 -5.71
N ARG A 146 -18.73 15.27 -5.64
CA ARG A 146 -18.73 16.56 -6.34
C ARG A 146 -18.28 16.47 -7.80
N CYS A 147 -17.66 15.36 -8.18
CA CYS A 147 -17.15 15.09 -9.52
C CYS A 147 -17.07 13.58 -9.79
N GLN A 148 -16.82 13.22 -11.04
CA GLN A 148 -16.55 11.86 -11.51
C GLN A 148 -15.32 11.87 -12.43
#